data_AF-A0A7L5SQJ2-F1
#
_entry.id   AF-A0A7L5SQJ2-F1
#
_cell.length_a   1.000
_cell.length_b   1.000
_cell.length_c   1.000
_cell.angle_alpha   90.00
_cell.angle_beta   90.00
_cell.angle_gamma   90.00
#
_symmetry.space_group_name_H-M   'P 1'
#
loop_
_entity.id
_entity.type
_entity.pdbx_description
1 polymer ?
#
loop_
_entity_poly.entity_id
_entity_poly.type
_entity_poly.pdbx_seq_one_letter_code
_entity_poly.pdbx_strand_id
1 'polypeptide(L)' 'MTDAQWARIEPLLPDRTPKRGGRWRDHREMIDATAFKFWTGRSQRPPVPSKARPAGHRAD' A
#
# COMPACT_ATOMS: atom_id res chain seq x y z
N MET A 1 -4.29 6.42 10.97
CA MET A 1 -3.26 7.36 11.46
C MET A 1 -3.86 8.29 12.51
N THR A 2 -3.10 8.74 13.52
CA THR A 2 -3.65 9.64 14.54
C THR A 2 -3.68 11.10 14.06
N ASP A 3 -4.56 11.94 14.61
CA ASP A 3 -4.62 13.37 14.26
C ASP A 3 -3.29 14.09 14.53
N ALA A 4 -2.58 13.71 15.59
CA ALA A 4 -1.26 14.24 15.90
C ALA A 4 -0.18 13.82 14.90
N GLN A 5 -0.32 12.67 14.25
CA GLN A 5 0.54 12.27 13.14
C GLN A 5 0.15 13.02 11.86
N TRP A 6 -1.15 13.19 11.61
CA TRP A 6 -1.68 13.95 10.48
C TRP A 6 -1.22 15.41 10.49
N ALA A 7 -1.29 16.07 11.64
CA ALA A 7 -0.86 17.47 11.81
C ALA A 7 0.62 17.73 11.45
N ARG A 8 1.46 16.69 11.50
CA ARG A 8 2.88 16.78 11.09
C ARG A 8 3.07 16.62 9.58
N ILE A 9 2.14 15.94 8.92
CA ILE A 9 2.20 15.61 7.49
C ILE A 9 1.47 16.67 6.67
N GLU A 10 0.34 17.20 7.17
CA GLU A 10 -0.51 18.15 6.47
C GLU A 10 0.25 19.35 5.83
N PRO A 11 1.20 20.01 6.53
CA PRO A 11 1.91 21.15 5.97
C PRO A 11 2.86 20.79 4.81
N LEU A 12 3.22 19.51 4.66
CA LEU A 12 4.12 19.01 3.63
C LEU A 12 3.40 18.64 2.33
N LEU A 13 2.06 18.67 2.35
CA LEU A 13 1.26 18.26 1.22
C LEU A 13 1.07 19.42 0.23
N PRO A 14 1.03 19.13 -1.08
CA PRO A 14 0.72 20.15 -2.06
C PRO A 14 -0.67 20.75 -1.79
N ASP A 15 -0.82 22.03 -2.12
CA ASP A 15 -2.06 22.77 -1.93
C ASP A 15 -3.26 22.01 -2.53
N ARG A 16 -4.39 22.00 -1.79
CA ARG A 16 -5.64 21.35 -2.17
C ARG A 16 -6.30 21.99 -3.39
N THR A 17 -5.80 23.13 -3.84
CA THR A 17 -6.27 23.80 -5.05
C THR A 17 -6.13 22.85 -6.25
N PRO A 18 -7.24 22.39 -6.86
CA PRO A 18 -7.17 21.44 -7.95
C PRO A 18 -6.52 22.09 -9.17
N LYS A 19 -5.24 21.79 -9.40
CA LYS A 19 -4.58 22.08 -10.69
C LYS A 19 -5.03 21.01 -11.70
N ARG A 20 -5.32 21.43 -12.95
CA ARG A 20 -5.90 20.61 -14.03
C ARG A 20 -5.37 19.17 -14.00
N GLY A 21 -6.26 18.20 -13.78
CA GLY A 21 -5.89 16.79 -13.62
C GLY A 21 -6.83 15.93 -12.76
N GLY A 22 -7.91 16.49 -12.20
CA GLY A 22 -8.97 15.72 -11.56
C GLY A 22 -8.85 15.64 -10.03
N ARG A 23 -10.01 15.54 -9.38
CA ARG A 23 -10.22 15.54 -7.93
C ARG A 23 -9.37 14.44 -7.28
N TRP A 24 -8.22 14.80 -6.74
CA TRP A 24 -7.57 13.97 -5.72
C TRP A 24 -8.61 13.73 -4.61
N ARG A 25 -8.76 12.47 -4.18
CA ARG A 25 -9.49 12.18 -2.94
C ARG A 25 -8.81 12.95 -1.81
N ASP A 26 -9.53 13.21 -0.72
CA ASP A 26 -8.96 13.92 0.42
C ASP A 26 -7.59 13.31 0.77
N HIS A 27 -6.57 14.16 0.93
CA HIS A 27 -5.19 13.69 1.10
C HIS A 27 -5.06 12.76 2.31
N ARG A 28 -5.89 12.97 3.33
CA ARG A 28 -5.92 12.11 4.51
C ARG A 28 -6.37 10.71 4.17
N GLU A 29 -7.40 10.58 3.34
CA GLU A 29 -7.91 9.29 2.87
C GLU A 29 -6.83 8.50 2.10
N MET A 30 -6.09 9.17 1.21
CA MET A 30 -5.03 8.50 0.44
C MET A 30 -3.86 8.05 1.33
N ILE A 31 -3.44 8.89 2.28
CA ILE A 31 -2.30 8.59 3.15
C ILE A 31 -2.69 7.53 4.18
N ASP A 32 -3.91 7.59 4.74
CA ASP A 32 -4.43 6.54 5.61
C ASP A 32 -4.54 5.19 4.88
N ALA A 33 -5.04 5.18 3.64
CA ALA A 33 -5.12 3.95 2.84
C ALA A 33 -3.73 3.37 2.52
N THR A 34 -2.74 4.24 2.31
CA THR A 34 -1.35 3.83 2.08
C THR A 34 -0.73 3.27 3.35
N ALA A 35 -0.84 4.00 4.47
CA ALA A 35 -0.36 3.56 5.78
C ALA A 35 -1.00 2.22 6.18
N PHE A 36 -2.30 2.04 5.96
CA PHE A 36 -2.99 0.78 6.24
C PHE A 36 -2.35 -0.41 5.53
N LYS A 37 -1.94 -0.28 4.26
CA LYS A 37 -1.27 -1.36 3.52
C LYS A 37 0.09 -1.73 4.11
N PHE A 38 0.88 -0.73 4.52
CA PHE A 38 2.20 -0.94 5.11
C PHE A 38 2.11 -1.56 6.52
N TRP A 39 1.20 -1.07 7.36
CA TRP A 39 1.08 -1.51 8.75
C TRP A 39 0.39 -2.86 8.90
N THR A 40 -0.52 -3.21 8.00
CA THR A 40 -1.28 -4.48 8.06
C THR A 40 -0.53 -5.64 7.39
N GLY A 41 0.68 -5.41 6.85
CA GLY A 41 1.46 -6.44 6.15
C GLY A 41 0.79 -7.02 4.90
N ARG A 42 -0.29 -6.38 4.42
CA ARG A 42 -1.05 -6.83 3.24
C ARG A 42 -0.28 -6.47 1.98
N SER A 43 0.62 -7.36 1.58
CA SER A 43 1.18 -7.35 0.23
C SER A 43 0.08 -7.66 -0.79
N GLN A 44 -0.11 -6.77 -1.76
CA GLN A 44 -1.02 -6.99 -2.91
C GLN A 44 -0.50 -8.09 -3.85
N ARG A 45 0.75 -8.51 -3.67
CA ARG A 45 1.36 -9.56 -4.46
C ARG A 45 0.89 -10.92 -3.92
N PRO A 46 0.28 -11.78 -4.75
CA PRO A 46 -0.10 -13.11 -4.34
C PRO A 46 1.14 -13.90 -3.87
N PRO A 47 0.98 -14.87 -2.96
CA PRO A 47 2.11 -15.69 -2.50
C PRO A 47 2.79 -16.32 -3.72
N VAL A 48 4.11 -16.22 -3.77
CA VAL A 48 4.89 -16.93 -4.79
C VAL A 48 4.65 -18.43 -4.59
N PRO A 49 4.21 -19.17 -5.62
CA PRO A 49 4.04 -20.61 -5.47
C PRO A 49 5.41 -21.20 -5.16
N SER A 50 5.54 -21.86 -4.00
CA SER A 50 6.71 -22.66 -3.68
C SER A 50 6.88 -23.70 -4.78
N LYS A 51 8.06 -23.77 -5.41
CA LYS A 51 8.33 -24.79 -6.43
C LYS A 51 8.18 -26.15 -5.77
N ALA A 52 7.17 -26.91 -6.19
CA ALA A 52 7.02 -28.30 -5.79
C ALA A 52 8.29 -29.05 -6.18
N ARG A 53 8.98 -29.60 -5.18
CA ARG A 53 10.11 -30.50 -5.37
C ARG A 53 9.62 -31.67 -6.25
N PRO A 54 10.27 -31.98 -7.39
CA PRO A 54 9.80 -33.06 -8.24
C PRO A 54 9.90 -34.37 -7.46
N ALA A 55 8.81 -35.14 -7.46
CA ALA A 55 8.80 -36.49 -6.94
C ALA A 55 9.87 -37.30 -7.68
N GLY A 56 10.81 -37.88 -6.91
CA GLY A 56 11.93 -38.62 -7.46
C GLY A 56 11.45 -39.72 -8.40
N HIS A 57 12.13 -39.84 -9.52
CA HIS A 57 12.04 -40.96 -10.45
C HIS A 57 12.17 -42.27 -9.66
N ARG A 58 11.09 -43.05 -9.61
CA ARG A 58 11.23 -44.50 -9.49
C ARG A 58 11.65 -45.00 -10.86
N ALA A 59 12.85 -45.52 -10.95
CA ALA A 59 13.22 -46.48 -11.97
C ALA A 59 13.41 -47.82 -11.23
N ASP A 60 12.60 -48.78 -11.66
CA ASP A 60 12.72 -50.25 -11.61
C ASP A 60 12.98 -50.96 -10.26
#